data_AF-A0A849Z5S5-F1
#
_entry.id   AF-A0A849Z5S5-F1
#
_cell.length_a   1.000
_cell.length_b   1.000
_cell.length_c   1.000
_cell.angle_alpha   90.00
_cell.angle_beta   90.00
_cell.angle_gamma   90.00
#
_symmetry.space_group_name_H-M   'P 1'
#
loop_
_entity.id
_entity.type
_entity.pdbx_description
1 polymer ?
#
loop_
_entity_poly.entity_id
_entity_poly.type
_entity_poly.pdbx_seq_one_letter_code
_entity_poly.pdbx_strand_id
1 'polypeptide(L)'
;MRAACREAWRFGVSPEALALMVDGGVTTRDRYSRALHMIERRRVVLETAPALKATPLSQLPEPASIDPWECDLEELPSSSYVTAGCPACGGVGKVGWQTCATCAGWKRVHAWLDVQRSVRQVICVHPRTAGASVHPGLERPKDFDARSWSARLLEDTGVRPPRSDIPLELQPRLDLATERLLTTRVQSFETITVRLTFSTLDSEGFIEVAGEPARVAPTSSWKPLAGPSRPMGSGMVGGSYGSA
;
A
#
# COMPACT_ATOMS: atom_id res chain seq x y z
N MET A 1 -3.23 9.33 -31.18
CA MET A 1 -4.27 10.30 -31.57
C MET A 1 -5.67 9.95 -31.04
N ARG A 2 -6.33 8.87 -31.48
CA ARG A 2 -7.73 8.56 -31.08
C ARG A 2 -7.98 8.57 -29.56
N ALA A 3 -7.07 8.02 -28.76
CA ALA A 3 -7.18 8.05 -27.29
C ALA A 3 -7.13 9.46 -26.71
N ALA A 4 -6.26 10.32 -27.24
CA ALA A 4 -6.16 11.72 -26.85
C ALA A 4 -7.44 12.50 -27.20
N CYS A 5 -7.95 12.35 -28.43
CA CYS A 5 -9.21 12.98 -28.85
C CYS A 5 -10.41 12.55 -27.97
N ARG A 6 -10.45 11.27 -27.56
CA ARG A 6 -11.47 10.75 -26.64
C ARG A 6 -11.37 11.29 -25.22
N GLU A 7 -10.28 11.94 -24.82
CA GLU A 7 -10.15 12.55 -23.49
C GLU A 7 -10.30 14.08 -23.57
N ALA A 8 -9.97 14.68 -24.72
CA ALA A 8 -10.06 16.13 -24.93
C ALA A 8 -11.47 16.72 -24.78
N TRP A 9 -12.54 15.94 -25.01
CA TRP A 9 -13.92 16.42 -24.79
C TRP A 9 -14.17 16.86 -23.35
N ARG A 10 -13.44 16.32 -22.37
CA ARG A 10 -13.54 16.74 -20.96
C ARG A 10 -13.13 18.19 -20.75
N PHE A 11 -12.39 18.75 -21.70
CA PHE A 11 -11.94 20.14 -21.73
C PHE A 11 -12.72 20.97 -22.76
N GLY A 12 -13.84 20.46 -23.28
CA GLY A 12 -14.67 21.17 -24.26
C GLY A 12 -14.07 21.27 -25.67
N VAL A 13 -13.03 20.49 -25.97
CA VAL A 13 -12.32 20.53 -27.26
C VAL A 13 -12.75 19.36 -28.14
N SER A 14 -13.13 19.65 -29.39
CA SER A 14 -13.47 18.61 -30.37
C SER A 14 -12.22 17.85 -30.85
N PRO A 15 -12.36 16.61 -31.34
CA PRO A 15 -11.26 15.86 -31.94
C PRO A 15 -10.52 16.63 -33.06
N GLU A 16 -11.26 17.34 -33.92
CA GLU A 16 -10.73 18.12 -35.04
C GLU A 16 -9.98 19.34 -34.53
N ALA A 17 -10.52 20.06 -33.54
CA ALA A 17 -9.86 21.19 -32.94
C ALA A 17 -8.54 20.78 -32.25
N LEU A 18 -8.54 19.67 -31.50
CA LEU A 18 -7.31 19.14 -30.90
C LEU A 18 -6.29 18.78 -31.98
N ALA A 19 -6.73 18.15 -33.08
CA ALA A 19 -5.82 17.76 -34.16
C ALA A 19 -5.12 18.95 -34.82
N LEU A 20 -5.81 20.11 -34.90
CA LEU A 20 -5.23 21.35 -35.41
C LEU A 20 -4.26 22.03 -34.43
N MET A 21 -4.39 21.77 -33.12
CA MET A 21 -3.53 22.33 -32.06
C MET A 21 -2.26 21.52 -31.81
N VAL A 22 -2.17 20.28 -32.32
CA VAL A 22 -1.00 19.41 -32.09
C VAL A 22 0.15 19.85 -33.01
N ASP A 23 1.23 20.31 -32.39
CA ASP A 23 2.42 20.82 -33.08
C ASP A 23 3.46 19.74 -33.34
N GLY A 24 3.37 18.62 -32.61
CA GLY A 24 4.36 17.56 -32.72
C GLY A 24 4.00 16.29 -31.97
N GLY A 25 4.68 15.21 -32.32
CA GLY A 25 4.54 13.91 -31.68
C GLY A 25 5.87 13.17 -31.63
N VAL A 26 6.28 12.76 -30.43
CA VAL A 26 7.46 11.92 -30.24
C VAL A 26 7.00 10.55 -29.79
N THR A 27 7.51 9.52 -30.46
CA THR A 27 7.28 8.12 -30.08
C THR A 27 8.53 7.58 -29.39
N THR A 28 8.35 7.04 -28.19
CA THR A 28 9.41 6.44 -27.38
C THR A 28 9.08 5.00 -27.03
N ARG A 29 10.11 4.21 -26.74
CA ARG A 29 9.97 2.93 -26.05
C ARG A 29 10.20 3.16 -24.57
N ASP A 30 9.15 3.01 -23.79
CA ASP A 30 9.20 3.16 -22.36
C ASP A 30 9.46 1.81 -21.72
N ARG A 31 10.50 1.74 -20.89
CA ARG A 31 10.82 0.58 -20.07
C ARG A 31 10.54 0.88 -18.61
N TYR A 32 9.96 -0.10 -17.95
CA TYR A 32 9.72 -0.05 -16.51
C TYR A 32 9.67 -1.45 -15.94
N SER A 33 9.90 -1.53 -14.64
CA SER A 33 9.90 -2.77 -13.89
C SER A 33 8.97 -2.64 -12.69
N ARG A 34 8.50 -3.80 -12.23
CA ARG A 34 7.83 -3.94 -10.93
C ARG A 34 8.46 -5.07 -10.15
N ALA A 35 8.49 -4.92 -8.83
CA ALA A 35 8.97 -5.93 -7.91
C ALA A 35 7.88 -6.27 -6.90
N LEU A 36 7.51 -7.55 -6.78
CA LEU A 36 6.65 -8.05 -5.72
C LEU A 36 7.52 -8.60 -4.61
N HIS A 37 7.35 -8.06 -3.41
CA HIS A 37 8.06 -8.45 -2.20
C HIS A 37 7.10 -9.14 -1.23
N MET A 38 7.51 -10.30 -0.73
CA MET A 38 6.89 -10.94 0.43
C MET A 38 7.70 -10.52 1.66
N ILE A 39 7.05 -9.88 2.63
CA ILE A 39 7.70 -9.36 3.85
C ILE A 39 7.06 -10.06 5.04
N GLU A 40 7.89 -10.70 5.86
CA GLU A 40 7.47 -11.19 7.17
C GLU A 40 7.64 -10.07 8.19
N ARG A 41 6.61 -9.87 8.99
CA ARG A 41 6.64 -9.05 10.17
C ARG A 41 6.49 -9.92 11.42
N ARG A 42 7.39 -9.73 12.37
CA ARG A 42 7.34 -10.36 13.69
C ARG A 42 7.20 -9.29 14.76
N ARG A 43 6.37 -9.55 15.76
CA ARG A 43 6.19 -8.69 16.93
C ARG A 43 6.10 -9.56 18.17
N VAL A 44 6.93 -9.24 19.16
CA VAL A 44 6.77 -9.79 20.51
C VAL A 44 5.59 -9.10 21.18
N VAL A 45 4.66 -9.88 21.71
CA VAL A 45 3.47 -9.41 22.42
C VAL A 45 3.39 -10.07 23.78
N LEU A 46 2.75 -9.39 24.73
CA LEU A 46 2.38 -9.97 26.00
C LEU A 46 0.99 -10.59 25.87
N GLU A 47 0.90 -11.91 26.01
CA GLU A 47 -0.35 -12.65 26.09
C GLU A 47 -0.74 -12.84 27.56
N THR A 48 -2.05 -12.88 27.84
CA THR A 48 -2.57 -13.10 29.20
C THR A 48 -3.77 -14.04 29.23
N ALA A 49 -3.86 -14.87 30.28
CA ALA A 49 -5.02 -15.74 30.52
C ALA A 49 -5.42 -15.83 32.01
N PRO A 50 -6.70 -15.62 32.36
CA PRO A 50 -7.76 -15.12 31.51
C PRO A 50 -7.51 -13.64 31.12
N ALA A 51 -7.99 -13.22 29.94
CA ALA A 51 -7.87 -11.84 29.48
C ALA A 51 -8.55 -10.89 30.49
N LEU A 52 -7.74 -10.18 31.29
CA LEU A 52 -8.22 -9.27 32.31
C LEU A 52 -7.51 -7.92 32.18
N LYS A 53 -8.28 -6.84 32.37
CA LYS A 53 -7.74 -5.52 32.67
C LYS A 53 -7.29 -5.49 34.14
N ALA A 54 -6.21 -6.19 34.47
CA ALA A 54 -5.73 -6.29 35.85
C ALA A 54 -4.37 -5.63 36.02
N THR A 55 -4.17 -4.99 37.17
CA THR A 55 -2.89 -4.44 37.61
C THR A 55 -1.96 -5.60 37.98
N PRO A 56 -0.78 -5.72 37.35
CA PRO A 56 0.14 -6.82 37.63
C PRO A 56 0.73 -6.69 39.05
N LEU A 57 0.86 -7.81 39.75
CA LEU A 57 1.47 -7.88 41.09
C LEU A 57 2.99 -8.16 41.05
N SER A 58 3.50 -8.60 39.91
CA SER A 58 4.91 -8.82 39.62
C SER A 58 5.31 -8.03 38.37
N GLN A 59 6.61 -7.78 38.18
CA GLN A 59 7.09 -7.20 36.93
C GLN A 59 6.69 -8.13 35.76
N LEU A 60 5.88 -7.62 34.84
CA LEU A 60 5.53 -8.35 33.62
C LEU A 60 6.77 -8.42 32.72
N PRO A 61 6.94 -9.50 31.95
CA PRO A 61 7.98 -9.55 30.95
C PRO A 61 7.71 -8.44 29.92
N GLU A 62 8.74 -7.65 29.60
CA GLU A 62 8.64 -6.46 28.75
C GLU A 62 8.82 -6.87 27.27
N PRO A 63 7.79 -6.79 26.42
CA PRO A 63 7.91 -7.22 25.02
C PRO A 63 8.95 -6.42 24.24
N ALA A 64 9.12 -5.13 24.55
CA ALA A 64 10.07 -4.26 23.89
C ALA A 64 11.55 -4.60 24.17
N SER A 65 11.81 -5.45 25.17
CA SER A 65 13.17 -5.89 25.52
C SER A 65 13.66 -7.09 24.70
N ILE A 66 12.78 -7.73 23.93
CA ILE A 66 13.09 -8.93 23.17
C ILE A 66 13.12 -8.62 21.67
N ASP A 67 14.21 -8.98 20.99
CA ASP A 67 14.27 -8.94 19.54
C ASP A 67 13.43 -10.12 18.95
N PRO A 68 12.38 -9.84 18.16
CA PRO A 68 11.54 -10.87 17.57
C PRO A 68 12.25 -11.80 16.55
N TRP A 69 13.48 -11.48 16.16
CA TRP A 69 14.30 -12.25 15.23
C TRP A 69 15.38 -13.08 15.90
N GLU A 70 15.77 -12.75 17.13
CA GLU A 70 16.81 -13.46 17.87
C GLU A 70 16.23 -14.42 18.92
N CYS A 71 14.97 -14.23 19.33
CA CYS A 71 14.32 -15.12 20.29
C CYS A 71 13.94 -16.48 19.69
N ASP A 72 14.00 -17.53 20.51
CA ASP A 72 13.43 -18.83 20.18
C ASP A 72 11.90 -18.77 20.23
N LEU A 73 11.24 -19.06 19.11
CA LEU A 73 9.78 -18.94 18.97
C LEU A 73 9.02 -19.99 19.80
N GLU A 74 9.62 -21.15 20.03
CA GLU A 74 8.99 -22.27 20.74
C GLU A 74 9.24 -22.17 22.25
N GLU A 75 10.43 -21.68 22.65
CA GLU A 75 10.80 -21.52 24.05
C GLU A 75 10.30 -20.21 24.67
N LEU A 76 10.04 -19.15 23.87
CA LEU A 76 9.65 -17.84 24.41
C LEU A 76 8.40 -17.91 25.31
N PRO A 77 7.31 -18.62 24.96
CA PRO A 77 6.13 -18.71 25.82
C PRO A 77 6.41 -19.36 27.18
N SER A 78 7.25 -20.40 27.21
CA SER A 78 7.53 -21.14 28.44
C SER A 78 8.58 -20.44 29.32
N SER A 79 9.61 -19.85 28.71
CA SER A 79 10.70 -19.15 29.40
C SER A 79 10.29 -17.80 29.99
N SER A 80 9.29 -17.14 29.40
CA SER A 80 8.77 -15.85 29.88
C SER A 80 7.51 -15.96 30.75
N TYR A 81 7.07 -17.19 31.02
CA TYR A 81 5.83 -17.43 31.74
C TYR A 81 5.90 -16.93 33.19
N VAL A 82 4.94 -16.08 33.55
CA VAL A 82 4.77 -15.60 34.92
C VAL A 82 3.33 -15.81 35.38
N THR A 83 3.18 -16.12 36.68
CA THR A 83 1.88 -16.18 37.35
C THR A 83 1.74 -14.98 38.26
N ALA A 84 0.69 -14.19 38.07
CA ALA A 84 0.32 -13.08 38.94
C ALA A 84 -0.77 -13.48 39.96
N GLY A 85 -0.66 -12.98 41.19
CA GLY A 85 -1.63 -13.22 42.28
C GLY A 85 -2.94 -12.42 42.18
N CYS A 86 -3.90 -12.61 43.11
CA CYS A 86 -5.14 -11.79 43.16
C CYS A 86 -4.78 -10.32 43.47
N PRO A 87 -5.07 -9.36 42.56
CA PRO A 87 -4.72 -7.95 42.75
C PRO A 87 -5.39 -7.33 43.99
N ALA A 88 -6.55 -7.84 44.41
CA ALA A 88 -7.27 -7.35 45.58
C ALA A 88 -6.66 -7.76 46.92
N CYS A 89 -5.87 -8.85 46.98
CA CYS A 89 -5.21 -9.28 48.22
C CYS A 89 -3.68 -9.29 48.12
N GLY A 90 -3.12 -8.72 47.05
CA GLY A 90 -1.67 -8.69 46.83
C GLY A 90 -1.01 -10.07 46.76
N GLY A 91 -1.78 -11.12 46.45
CA GLY A 91 -1.29 -12.51 46.50
C GLY A 91 -1.13 -13.10 47.90
N VAL A 92 -1.54 -12.41 48.97
CA VAL A 92 -1.40 -12.85 50.37
C VAL A 92 -2.38 -13.97 50.72
N GLY A 93 -3.55 -14.02 50.07
CA GLY A 93 -4.51 -15.11 50.23
C GLY A 93 -4.07 -16.37 49.48
N LYS A 94 -4.34 -17.57 50.04
CA LYS A 94 -4.20 -18.85 49.30
C LYS A 94 -5.07 -18.79 48.05
N VAL A 95 -4.46 -18.48 46.90
CA VAL A 95 -5.13 -18.50 45.61
C VAL A 95 -5.29 -19.96 45.24
N GLY A 96 -6.48 -20.53 45.50
CA GLY A 96 -6.88 -21.77 44.87
C GLY A 96 -6.84 -21.61 43.35
N TRP A 97 -6.68 -22.71 42.61
CA TRP A 97 -6.56 -22.68 41.14
C TRP A 97 -7.74 -21.97 40.46
N GLN A 98 -8.90 -21.86 41.13
CA GLN A 98 -10.15 -21.36 40.55
C GLN A 98 -10.70 -20.08 41.18
N THR A 99 -10.40 -19.77 42.45
CA THR A 99 -10.89 -18.58 43.16
C THR A 99 -9.94 -18.23 44.31
N CYS A 100 -9.67 -16.93 44.48
CA CYS A 100 -9.02 -16.46 45.70
C CYS A 100 -10.02 -16.54 46.87
N ALA A 101 -9.68 -17.32 47.89
CA ALA A 101 -10.52 -17.52 49.07
C ALA A 101 -10.77 -16.22 49.88
N THR A 102 -9.88 -15.23 49.77
CA THR A 102 -9.95 -13.96 50.51
C THR A 102 -10.79 -12.91 49.78
N CYS A 103 -10.62 -12.80 48.45
CA CYS A 103 -11.26 -11.76 47.64
C CYS A 103 -12.52 -12.26 46.89
N ALA A 104 -12.85 -13.56 46.98
CA ALA A 104 -14.00 -14.26 46.40
C ALA A 104 -14.28 -14.08 44.89
N GLY A 105 -13.48 -13.29 44.16
CA GLY A 105 -13.80 -12.86 42.79
C GLY A 105 -12.72 -13.03 41.73
N TRP A 106 -11.44 -13.27 42.10
CA TRP A 106 -10.34 -13.20 41.13
C TRP A 106 -9.61 -14.54 40.96
N LYS A 107 -9.33 -14.90 39.69
CA LYS A 107 -8.56 -16.09 39.27
C LYS A 107 -7.07 -15.75 39.15
N ARG A 108 -6.19 -16.77 39.16
CA ARG A 108 -4.78 -16.57 38.77
C ARG A 108 -4.73 -16.03 37.35
N VAL A 109 -3.87 -15.03 37.13
CA VAL A 109 -3.57 -14.52 35.79
C VAL A 109 -2.21 -15.04 35.39
N HIS A 110 -2.15 -15.62 34.20
CA HIS A 110 -0.94 -16.09 33.57
C HIS A 110 -0.58 -15.08 32.49
N ALA A 111 0.70 -14.73 32.41
CA ALA A 111 1.20 -13.88 31.35
C ALA A 111 2.47 -14.49 30.78
N TRP A 112 2.65 -14.40 29.47
CA TRP A 112 3.83 -14.87 28.75
C TRP A 112 4.04 -14.02 27.51
N LEU A 113 5.26 -14.00 27.01
CA LEU A 113 5.59 -13.41 25.71
C LEU A 113 5.33 -14.43 24.61
N ASP A 114 4.81 -13.94 23.49
CA ASP A 114 4.63 -14.72 22.27
C ASP A 114 5.04 -13.89 21.05
N VAL A 115 5.35 -14.54 19.93
CA VAL A 115 5.71 -13.88 18.67
C VAL A 115 4.55 -13.97 17.69
N GLN A 116 3.89 -12.84 17.48
CA GLN A 116 2.91 -12.71 16.41
C GLN A 116 3.63 -12.53 15.07
N ARG A 117 3.31 -13.44 14.14
CA ARG A 117 3.84 -13.45 12.77
C ARG A 117 2.76 -13.04 11.80
N SER A 118 3.12 -12.18 10.85
CA SER A 118 2.25 -11.83 9.74
C SER A 118 3.07 -11.66 8.47
N VAL A 119 2.46 -11.91 7.32
CA VAL A 119 3.10 -11.75 6.02
C VAL A 119 2.31 -10.74 5.21
N ARG A 120 3.02 -9.77 4.63
CA ARG A 120 2.43 -8.76 3.73
C ARG A 120 3.11 -8.75 2.37
N GLN A 121 2.35 -8.33 1.38
CA GLN A 121 2.79 -8.13 0.00
C GLN A 121 3.01 -6.65 -0.27
N VAL A 122 4.13 -6.30 -0.90
CA VAL A 122 4.42 -4.94 -1.37
C VAL A 122 4.84 -5.00 -2.81
N ILE A 123 4.30 -4.07 -3.62
CA ILE A 123 4.72 -3.91 -5.01
C ILE A 123 5.40 -2.56 -5.16
N CYS A 124 6.64 -2.57 -5.63
CA CYS A 124 7.38 -1.38 -6.03
C CYS A 124 7.43 -1.30 -7.56
N VAL A 125 7.26 -0.11 -8.13
CA VAL A 125 7.24 0.13 -9.58
C VAL A 125 8.20 1.26 -9.92
N HIS A 126 9.10 1.03 -10.86
CA HIS A 126 10.04 2.03 -11.31
C HIS A 126 10.55 1.79 -12.75
N PRO A 127 10.78 2.85 -13.54
CA PRO A 127 10.23 4.20 -13.37
C PRO A 127 8.70 4.22 -13.54
N ARG A 128 8.04 5.23 -12.95
CA ARG A 128 6.60 5.49 -13.16
C ARG A 128 6.37 6.31 -14.44
N THR A 129 6.70 5.71 -15.57
CA THR A 129 6.49 6.30 -16.90
C THR A 129 4.99 6.35 -17.27
N ALA A 130 4.67 6.99 -18.39
CA ALA A 130 3.33 6.95 -18.98
C ALA A 130 2.87 5.50 -19.20
N GLY A 131 3.75 4.66 -19.74
CA GLY A 131 3.53 3.23 -19.94
C GLY A 131 3.20 2.47 -18.66
N ALA A 132 3.97 2.70 -17.59
CA ALA A 132 3.69 2.11 -16.28
C ALA A 132 2.33 2.58 -15.73
N SER A 133 2.04 3.88 -15.86
CA SER A 133 0.85 4.50 -15.28
C SER A 133 -0.46 4.01 -15.89
N VAL A 134 -0.44 3.51 -17.13
CA VAL A 134 -1.63 2.97 -17.81
C VAL A 134 -1.69 1.44 -17.85
N HIS A 135 -0.65 0.74 -17.37
CA HIS A 135 -0.62 -0.73 -17.34
C HIS A 135 -1.70 -1.25 -16.36
N PRO A 136 -2.74 -1.94 -16.84
CA PRO A 136 -3.78 -2.49 -15.99
C PRO A 136 -3.20 -3.51 -15.01
N GLY A 137 -3.47 -3.34 -13.72
CA GLY A 137 -3.08 -4.35 -12.73
C GLY A 137 -1.60 -4.34 -12.34
N LEU A 138 -0.86 -3.29 -12.72
CA LEU A 138 0.58 -3.21 -12.44
C LEU A 138 0.91 -3.39 -10.95
N GLU A 139 0.06 -2.86 -10.08
CA GLU A 139 0.21 -2.87 -8.62
C GLU A 139 -0.63 -3.96 -7.93
N ARG A 140 -1.11 -4.96 -8.67
CA ARG A 140 -1.89 -6.06 -8.10
C ARG A 140 -1.05 -7.33 -8.01
N PRO A 141 -0.92 -7.95 -6.81
CA PRO A 141 -0.11 -9.16 -6.67
C PRO A 141 -0.55 -10.32 -7.57
N LYS A 142 -1.87 -10.50 -7.75
CA LYS A 142 -2.44 -11.55 -8.60
C LYS A 142 -2.06 -11.43 -10.07
N ASP A 143 -1.72 -10.23 -10.53
CA ASP A 143 -1.43 -9.97 -11.94
C ASP A 143 0.05 -10.25 -12.29
N PHE A 144 0.86 -10.69 -11.34
CA PHE A 144 2.20 -11.24 -11.62
C PHE A 144 2.11 -12.59 -12.37
N ASP A 145 1.03 -13.34 -12.20
CA ASP A 145 0.80 -14.63 -12.87
C ASP A 145 -0.10 -14.53 -14.10
N ALA A 146 -0.47 -13.32 -14.51
CA ALA A 146 -1.21 -13.09 -15.74
C ALA A 146 -0.43 -13.66 -16.92
N ARG A 147 -1.13 -14.30 -17.87
CA ARG A 147 -0.51 -14.88 -19.08
C ARG A 147 -0.54 -13.94 -20.29
N SER A 148 -1.23 -12.82 -20.15
CA SER A 148 -1.33 -11.77 -21.15
C SER A 148 -1.10 -10.43 -20.48
N TRP A 149 -0.30 -9.59 -21.13
CA TRP A 149 0.06 -8.27 -20.64
C TRP A 149 -0.18 -7.25 -21.75
N SER A 150 -0.72 -6.09 -21.37
CA SER A 150 -0.89 -4.94 -22.28
C SER A 150 0.45 -4.36 -22.76
N ALA A 151 1.52 -4.61 -22.01
CA ALA A 151 2.90 -4.26 -22.36
C ALA A 151 3.69 -5.54 -22.60
N ARG A 152 4.72 -5.47 -23.45
CA ARG A 152 5.58 -6.63 -23.71
C ARG A 152 6.39 -6.95 -22.46
N LEU A 153 6.23 -8.15 -21.90
CA LEU A 153 7.12 -8.67 -20.86
C LEU A 153 8.50 -8.94 -21.48
N LEU A 154 9.54 -8.35 -20.91
CA LEU A 154 10.93 -8.56 -21.31
C LEU A 154 11.60 -9.65 -20.45
N GLU A 155 11.35 -9.60 -19.15
CA GLU A 155 11.99 -10.47 -18.17
C GLU A 155 11.05 -10.71 -16.99
N ASP A 156 11.10 -11.92 -16.44
CA ASP A 156 10.51 -12.28 -15.16
C ASP A 156 11.51 -13.15 -14.40
N THR A 157 11.96 -12.69 -13.24
CA THR A 157 12.93 -13.43 -12.45
C THR A 157 12.35 -14.69 -11.80
N GLY A 158 11.02 -14.81 -11.75
CA GLY A 158 10.33 -15.73 -10.85
C GLY A 158 10.48 -15.32 -9.38
N VAL A 159 9.87 -16.07 -8.47
CA VAL A 159 10.01 -15.86 -7.03
C VAL A 159 11.38 -16.34 -6.59
N ARG A 160 12.17 -15.44 -6.01
CA ARG A 160 13.53 -15.73 -5.51
C ARG A 160 13.69 -15.26 -4.06
N PRO A 161 14.66 -15.78 -3.31
CA PRO A 161 15.10 -15.19 -2.05
C PRO A 161 15.51 -13.71 -2.22
N PRO A 162 15.66 -12.93 -1.14
CA PRO A 162 16.13 -11.55 -1.19
C PRO A 162 17.47 -11.47 -1.94
N ARG A 163 17.60 -10.49 -2.83
CA ARG A 163 18.83 -10.26 -3.61
C ARG A 163 19.28 -8.81 -3.48
N SER A 164 20.59 -8.60 -3.52
CA SER A 164 21.22 -7.27 -3.45
C SER A 164 21.30 -6.55 -4.80
N ASP A 165 20.98 -7.23 -5.91
CA ASP A 165 21.07 -6.69 -7.27
C ASP A 165 19.79 -5.95 -7.72
N ILE A 166 18.79 -5.82 -6.85
CA ILE A 166 17.57 -5.08 -7.16
C ILE A 166 17.83 -3.57 -7.02
N PRO A 167 17.53 -2.76 -8.05
CA PRO A 167 17.64 -1.30 -7.99
C PRO A 167 16.95 -0.71 -6.77
N LEU A 168 17.53 0.33 -6.18
CA LEU A 168 17.06 0.94 -4.92
C LEU A 168 15.59 1.39 -5.02
N GLU A 169 15.17 1.88 -6.18
CA GLU A 169 13.82 2.37 -6.45
C GLU A 169 12.77 1.25 -6.50
N LEU A 170 13.22 0.00 -6.65
CA LEU A 170 12.41 -1.20 -6.59
C LEU A 170 12.50 -1.88 -5.21
N GLN A 171 13.22 -1.32 -4.24
CA GLN A 171 13.27 -1.89 -2.89
C GLN A 171 12.09 -1.40 -2.05
N PRO A 172 11.49 -2.26 -1.20
CA PRO A 172 10.44 -1.86 -0.30
C PRO A 172 11.02 -1.10 0.89
N ARG A 173 10.22 -0.20 1.47
CA ARG A 173 10.55 0.35 2.80
C ARG A 173 10.22 -0.69 3.86
N LEU A 174 11.23 -1.03 4.66
CA LEU A 174 11.15 -2.00 5.74
C LEU A 174 11.37 -1.31 7.08
N ASP A 175 10.59 -1.71 8.08
CA ASP A 175 10.97 -1.50 9.49
C ASP A 175 11.94 -2.61 9.90
N LEU A 176 13.25 -2.30 9.93
CA LEU A 176 14.27 -3.30 10.22
C LEU A 176 14.21 -3.85 11.66
N ALA A 177 13.42 -3.27 12.57
CA ALA A 177 13.21 -3.89 13.89
C ALA A 177 12.22 -5.07 13.79
N THR A 178 11.16 -4.94 12.98
CA THR A 178 10.05 -5.90 12.98
C THR A 178 9.88 -6.66 11.67
N GLU A 179 10.57 -6.27 10.59
CA GLU A 179 10.33 -6.79 9.24
C GLU A 179 11.60 -7.36 8.58
N ARG A 180 11.42 -8.47 7.86
CA ARG A 180 12.45 -9.04 6.97
C ARG A 180 11.82 -9.40 5.63
N LEU A 181 12.62 -9.22 4.58
CA LEU A 181 12.24 -9.64 3.24
C LEU A 181 12.34 -11.17 3.14
N LEU A 182 11.27 -11.84 2.73
CA LEU A 182 11.25 -13.29 2.52
C LEU A 182 11.60 -13.64 1.07
N THR A 183 10.93 -13.00 0.11
CA THR A 183 11.13 -13.26 -1.31
C THR A 183 10.91 -12.00 -2.14
N THR A 184 11.47 -12.00 -3.34
CA THR A 184 11.21 -10.99 -4.37
C THR A 184 11.02 -11.64 -5.74
N ARG A 185 10.10 -11.09 -6.53
CA ARG A 185 9.94 -11.38 -7.97
C ARG A 185 9.94 -10.06 -8.74
N VAL A 186 10.81 -9.93 -9.74
CA VAL A 186 10.89 -8.74 -10.59
C VAL A 186 10.40 -9.08 -11.99
N GLN A 187 9.55 -8.22 -12.54
CA GLN A 187 9.12 -8.26 -13.93
C GLN A 187 9.45 -6.93 -14.62
N SER A 188 10.05 -7.03 -15.80
CA SER A 188 10.43 -5.87 -16.62
C SER A 188 9.61 -5.84 -17.90
N PHE A 189 9.16 -4.66 -18.29
CA PHE A 189 8.24 -4.45 -19.41
C PHE A 189 8.78 -3.40 -20.38
N GLU A 190 8.32 -3.49 -21.63
CA GLU A 190 8.49 -2.47 -22.65
C GLU A 190 7.13 -2.15 -23.27
N THR A 191 6.86 -0.86 -23.48
CA THR A 191 5.68 -0.41 -24.21
C THR A 191 6.02 0.79 -25.07
N ILE A 192 5.16 1.08 -26.05
CA ILE A 192 5.28 2.26 -26.89
C ILE A 192 4.49 3.38 -26.22
N THR A 193 5.15 4.51 -26.01
CA THR A 193 4.54 5.75 -25.56
C THR A 193 4.63 6.78 -26.67
N VAL A 194 3.53 7.50 -26.90
CA VAL A 194 3.48 8.64 -27.82
C VAL A 194 3.19 9.88 -27.01
N ARG A 195 4.13 10.83 -27.00
CA ARG A 195 3.95 12.16 -26.40
C ARG A 195 3.60 13.16 -27.51
N LEU A 196 2.38 13.66 -27.48
CA LEU A 196 1.91 14.72 -28.36
C LEU A 196 2.11 16.05 -27.64
N THR A 197 2.75 17.02 -28.29
CA THR A 197 2.82 18.40 -27.83
C THR A 197 1.77 19.21 -28.57
N PHE A 198 1.11 20.12 -27.87
CA PHE A 198 0.10 20.98 -28.45
C PHE A 198 0.18 22.38 -27.83
N SER A 199 -0.24 23.38 -28.58
CA SER A 199 -0.22 24.76 -28.15
C SER A 199 -1.56 25.44 -28.38
N THR A 200 -1.76 26.49 -27.59
CA THR A 200 -2.80 27.50 -27.77
C THR A 200 -2.12 28.85 -27.93
N LEU A 201 -2.86 29.91 -28.19
CA LEU A 201 -2.30 31.26 -28.30
C LEU A 201 -1.50 31.69 -27.06
N ASP A 202 -1.86 31.18 -25.87
CA ASP A 202 -1.33 31.66 -24.59
C ASP A 202 -0.50 30.63 -23.82
N SER A 203 -0.48 29.35 -24.23
CA SER A 203 0.24 28.30 -23.49
C SER A 203 0.43 26.98 -24.25
N GLU A 204 1.38 26.17 -23.79
CA GLU A 204 1.71 24.84 -24.32
C GLU A 204 1.39 23.72 -23.32
N GLY A 205 1.04 22.55 -23.87
CA GLY A 205 0.69 21.35 -23.13
C GLY A 205 1.21 20.08 -23.81
N PHE A 206 1.00 18.95 -23.14
CA PHE A 206 1.39 17.66 -23.72
C PHE A 206 0.46 16.53 -23.28
N ILE A 207 0.31 15.54 -24.15
CA ILE A 207 -0.53 14.36 -23.94
C ILE A 207 0.31 13.12 -24.16
N GLU A 208 0.46 12.30 -23.14
CA GLU A 208 1.13 11.01 -23.24
C GLU A 208 0.09 9.91 -23.42
N VAL A 209 0.26 9.10 -24.45
CA VAL A 209 -0.61 7.97 -24.76
C VAL A 209 0.23 6.71 -24.80
N ALA A 210 -0.17 5.69 -24.05
CA ALA A 210 0.55 4.42 -23.99
C ALA A 210 -0.39 3.22 -23.82
N GLY A 211 0.19 2.02 -23.92
CA GLY A 211 -0.49 0.75 -23.64
C GLY A 211 -1.40 0.23 -24.76
N GLU A 212 -1.92 -0.98 -24.54
CA GLU A 212 -2.88 -1.65 -25.41
C GLU A 212 -4.08 -2.19 -24.58
N PRO A 213 -5.30 -1.64 -24.73
CA PRO A 213 -5.66 -0.55 -25.64
C PRO A 213 -5.03 0.79 -25.21
N ALA A 214 -4.76 1.65 -26.20
CA ALA A 214 -4.15 2.97 -25.99
C ALA A 214 -4.98 3.85 -25.04
N ARG A 215 -4.32 4.35 -23.98
CA ARG A 215 -4.89 5.20 -22.93
C ARG A 215 -4.04 6.44 -22.73
N VAL A 216 -4.68 7.55 -22.37
CA VAL A 216 -3.98 8.77 -21.94
C VAL A 216 -3.41 8.53 -20.54
N ALA A 217 -2.12 8.80 -20.37
CA ALA A 217 -1.45 8.67 -19.08
C ALA A 217 -1.82 9.85 -18.15
N PRO A 218 -1.95 9.61 -16.83
CA PRO A 218 -2.19 10.66 -15.83
C PRO A 218 -1.10 11.73 -15.78
N THR A 219 0.10 11.44 -16.29
CA THR A 219 1.23 12.36 -16.40
C THR A 219 1.04 13.45 -17.45
N SER A 220 0.01 13.36 -18.30
CA SER A 220 -0.33 14.34 -19.33
C SER A 220 -0.68 15.72 -18.74
N SER A 221 -0.20 16.79 -19.37
CA SER A 221 -0.53 18.17 -19.01
C SER A 221 -1.53 18.78 -19.97
N TRP A 222 -2.75 18.96 -19.50
CA TRP A 222 -3.86 19.57 -20.22
C TRP A 222 -4.06 21.07 -19.92
N LYS A 223 -3.11 21.69 -19.20
CA LYS A 223 -3.23 23.06 -18.68
C LYS A 223 -3.77 24.09 -19.68
N PRO A 224 -3.31 24.14 -20.95
CA PRO A 224 -3.82 25.11 -21.92
C PRO A 224 -5.33 25.01 -22.20
N LEU A 225 -5.93 23.83 -22.00
CA LEU A 225 -7.34 23.57 -22.27
C LEU A 225 -8.20 23.62 -21.01
N ALA A 226 -7.58 23.64 -19.82
CA ALA A 226 -8.28 23.72 -18.56
C ALA A 226 -8.73 25.16 -18.29
N GLY A 227 -9.91 25.54 -18.78
CA GLY A 227 -10.56 26.80 -18.42
C GLY A 227 -10.89 26.88 -16.92
N PRO A 228 -11.18 28.08 -16.37
CA PRO A 228 -11.62 28.22 -14.98
C PRO A 228 -12.84 27.33 -14.74
N SER A 229 -12.75 26.45 -13.74
CA SER A 229 -13.84 25.60 -13.29
C SER A 229 -15.05 26.48 -12.96
N ARG A 230 -16.05 26.46 -13.85
CA ARG A 230 -17.31 27.18 -13.64
C ARG A 230 -17.96 26.57 -12.38
N PRO A 231 -18.13 27.31 -11.27
CA PRO A 231 -18.87 26.76 -10.14
C PRO A 231 -20.28 26.45 -10.65
N MET A 232 -20.72 25.20 -10.48
CA MET A 232 -22.12 24.84 -10.66
C MET A 232 -22.91 25.66 -9.62
N GLY A 233 -23.44 26.80 -10.06
CA GLY A 233 -24.41 27.56 -9.30
C GLY A 233 -25.62 26.66 -9.09
N SER A 234 -25.77 26.14 -7.87
CA SER A 234 -27.05 25.63 -7.40
C SER A 234 -28.02 26.80 -7.44
N GLY A 235 -28.85 26.85 -8.48
CA GLY A 235 -30.03 27.69 -8.50
C GLY A 235 -31.00 27.18 -7.44
N MET A 236 -30.84 27.67 -6.20
CA MET A 236 -31.94 27.70 -5.26
C MET A 236 -32.96 28.71 -5.78
N VAL A 237 -33.99 28.22 -6.47
CA VAL A 237 -35.26 28.94 -6.55
C VAL A 237 -35.92 28.75 -5.19
N GLY A 238 -35.58 29.63 -4.26
CA GLY A 238 -36.26 29.77 -2.98
C GLY A 238 -37.62 30.40 -3.22
N GLY A 239 -38.68 29.64 -2.98
CA GLY A 239 -40.03 30.16 -2.91
C GLY A 239 -40.17 31.15 -1.75
N SER A 240 -40.77 32.30 -2.02
CA SER A 240 -41.27 33.22 -1.00
C SER A 240 -42.79 33.07 -0.90
N TYR A 241 -43.24 32.48 0.20
CA TYR A 241 -44.60 32.59 0.72
C TYR A 241 -44.68 33.79 1.68
N GLY A 242 -45.80 34.53 1.59
CA GLY A 242 -46.34 35.43 2.62
C GLY A 242 -46.00 36.92 2.44
N SER A 243 -46.87 37.88 2.71
CA SER A 243 -48.28 37.92 3.12
C SER A 243 -48.77 39.36 2.96
N ALA A 244 -50.03 39.56 2.58
CA ALA A 244 -50.95 40.58 3.11
C ALA A 244 -52.36 40.24 2.64
#